data_AF-A0A0H5A2B1-F1
#
_entry.id   AF-A0A0H5A2B1-F1
#
_cell.length_a   1.000
_cell.length_b   1.000
_cell.length_c   1.000
_cell.angle_alpha   90.00
_cell.angle_beta   90.00
_cell.angle_gamma   90.00
#
_symmetry.space_group_name_H-M   'P 1'
#
loop_
_entity.id
_entity.type
_entity.pdbx_description
1 polymer ?
#
loop_
_entity_poly.entity_id
_entity_poly.type
_entity_poly.pdbx_seq_one_letter_code
_entity_poly.pdbx_strand_id
1 'polypeptide(L)'
;MLKQNREIALAGEEALDALKEIEFILISLHKMGSYYAEKPGALEEYQKATTDFIDEFSVTQRLAKVRAIISKQFDDSLGDDDMDDIERHLSNLKFWKPDQPLNKINHDIELLEISNGTIQQVTCKLNELLVVYTNQQDEFLLITFHNPVAFKGISAIGAKVRNIYEEIDPNLSQNLKHITPVQDWRSYCFKTSNDSESIFTVVAEGYSVEKI
;
A
#
# COMPACT_ATOMS: atom_id res chain seq x y z
N MET A 1 19.48 16.82 21.18
CA MET A 1 20.58 16.63 20.21
C MET A 1 21.85 16.17 20.88
N LEU A 2 22.19 14.91 20.65
CA LEU A 2 23.47 14.29 20.97
C LEU A 2 24.61 15.08 20.34
N LYS A 3 25.77 15.12 21.01
CA LYS A 3 26.91 15.94 20.55
C LYS A 3 27.38 15.52 19.14
N GLN A 4 27.39 14.23 18.85
CA GLN A 4 27.79 13.68 17.55
C GLN A 4 26.78 13.98 16.42
N ASN A 5 25.50 14.14 16.75
CA ASN A 5 24.46 14.49 15.77
C ASN A 5 24.49 15.98 15.37
N ARG A 6 25.31 16.81 16.02
CA ARG A 6 25.47 18.23 15.66
C ARG A 6 26.22 18.43 14.36
N GLU A 7 27.10 17.49 14.02
CA GLU A 7 27.91 17.51 12.81
C GLU A 7 27.91 16.09 12.23
N ILE A 8 27.23 15.91 11.11
CA ILE A 8 27.23 14.65 10.35
C ILE A 8 28.20 14.76 9.17
N ALA A 9 28.78 13.64 8.78
CA ALA A 9 29.62 13.53 7.58
C ALA A 9 28.95 12.61 6.55
N LEU A 10 28.92 13.04 5.29
CA LEU A 10 28.45 12.23 4.17
C LEU A 10 29.62 11.93 3.25
N ALA A 11 29.73 10.67 2.81
CA ALA A 11 30.65 10.35 1.72
C ALA A 11 30.20 11.09 0.45
N GLY A 12 31.17 11.54 -0.36
CA GLY A 12 30.86 12.27 -1.60
C GLY A 12 29.92 11.50 -2.53
N GLU A 13 30.12 10.18 -2.66
CA GLU A 13 29.25 9.30 -3.47
C GLU A 13 27.82 9.22 -2.91
N GLU A 14 27.65 9.09 -1.58
CA GLU A 14 26.33 9.10 -0.94
C GLU A 14 25.62 10.45 -1.17
N ALA A 15 26.36 11.56 -1.09
CA ALA A 15 25.82 12.88 -1.37
C ALA A 15 25.41 13.03 -2.85
N LEU A 16 26.23 12.55 -3.79
CA LEU A 16 25.90 12.55 -5.22
C LEU A 16 24.68 11.68 -5.53
N ASP A 17 24.55 10.52 -4.89
CA ASP A 17 23.39 9.65 -5.03
C ASP A 17 22.11 10.32 -4.54
N ALA A 18 22.16 11.02 -3.39
CA ALA A 18 21.02 11.79 -2.90
C ALA A 18 20.66 12.93 -3.85
N LEU A 19 21.65 13.70 -4.31
CA LEU A 19 21.46 14.81 -5.25
C LEU A 19 20.86 14.33 -6.58
N LYS A 20 21.29 13.19 -7.10
CA LYS A 20 20.74 12.61 -8.33
C LYS A 20 19.24 12.37 -8.24
N GLU A 21 18.76 11.84 -7.12
CA GLU A 21 17.32 11.62 -6.91
C GLU A 21 16.56 12.95 -6.78
N ILE A 22 17.12 13.93 -6.05
CA ILE A 22 16.53 15.26 -5.88
C ILE A 22 16.43 16.00 -7.22
N GLU A 23 17.52 16.03 -8.00
CA GLU A 23 17.58 16.72 -9.30
C GLU A 23 16.61 16.10 -10.31
N PHE A 24 16.48 14.77 -10.32
CA PHE A 24 15.50 14.10 -11.16
C PHE A 24 14.07 14.61 -10.88
N ILE A 25 13.70 14.73 -9.60
CA ILE A 25 12.37 15.22 -9.20
C ILE A 25 12.22 16.70 -9.54
N LEU A 26 13.16 17.55 -9.12
CA LEU A 26 13.05 19.01 -9.28
C LEU A 26 13.04 19.44 -10.74
N ILE A 27 13.96 18.93 -11.56
CA ILE A 27 14.05 19.29 -12.97
C ILE A 27 12.81 18.80 -13.72
N SER A 28 12.32 17.60 -13.43
CA SER A 28 11.13 17.05 -14.09
C SER A 28 9.89 17.87 -13.76
N LEU A 29 9.64 18.14 -12.47
CA LEU A 29 8.51 18.98 -12.05
C LEU A 29 8.59 20.39 -12.64
N HIS A 30 9.79 20.99 -12.69
CA HIS A 30 9.98 22.29 -13.33
C HIS A 30 9.64 22.27 -14.81
N LYS A 31 10.10 21.26 -15.56
CA LYS A 31 9.78 21.11 -16.99
C LYS A 31 8.29 20.90 -17.23
N MET A 32 7.62 20.10 -16.39
CA MET A 32 6.17 19.92 -16.48
C MET A 32 5.44 21.23 -16.22
N GLY A 33 5.78 21.94 -15.14
CA GLY A 33 5.20 23.25 -14.84
C GLY A 33 5.37 24.24 -15.98
N SER A 34 6.58 24.33 -16.55
CA SER A 34 6.86 25.21 -17.69
C SER A 34 6.05 24.82 -18.94
N TYR A 35 5.95 23.53 -19.27
CA TYR A 35 5.18 23.05 -20.42
C TYR A 35 3.69 23.38 -20.31
N TYR A 36 3.08 23.11 -19.15
CA TYR A 36 1.64 23.33 -18.97
C TYR A 36 1.27 24.80 -18.73
N ALA A 37 2.21 25.64 -18.26
CA ALA A 37 1.99 27.08 -18.16
C ALA A 37 1.73 27.74 -19.52
N GLU A 38 2.29 27.17 -20.59
CA GLU A 38 2.11 27.65 -21.98
C GLU A 38 0.81 27.12 -22.63
N LYS A 39 0.01 26.30 -21.92
CA LYS A 39 -1.19 25.66 -22.45
C LYS A 39 -2.46 26.11 -21.69
N PRO A 40 -3.18 27.14 -22.18
CA PRO A 40 -4.42 27.60 -21.57
C PRO A 40 -5.47 26.48 -21.45
N GLY A 41 -6.13 26.39 -20.29
CA GLY A 41 -7.19 25.42 -20.04
C GLY A 41 -6.74 23.99 -19.69
N ALA A 42 -5.43 23.72 -19.57
CA ALA A 42 -4.90 22.38 -19.35
C ALA A 42 -4.69 22.01 -17.86
N LEU A 43 -5.48 22.58 -16.93
CA LEU A 43 -5.29 22.35 -15.49
C LEU A 43 -5.46 20.87 -15.12
N GLU A 44 -6.50 20.21 -15.64
CA GLU A 44 -6.77 18.79 -15.36
C GLU A 44 -5.66 17.89 -15.94
N GLU A 45 -5.17 18.21 -17.15
CA GLU A 45 -4.06 17.48 -17.76
C GLU A 45 -2.77 17.64 -16.96
N TYR A 46 -2.48 18.85 -16.48
CA TYR A 46 -1.32 19.11 -15.61
C TYR A 46 -1.41 18.31 -14.32
N GLN A 47 -2.57 18.35 -13.64
CA GLN A 47 -2.80 17.60 -12.39
C GLN A 47 -2.64 16.10 -12.59
N LYS A 48 -3.22 15.56 -13.67
CA LYS A 48 -3.06 14.15 -14.02
C LYS A 48 -1.60 13.82 -14.31
N ALA A 49 -0.93 14.59 -15.16
CA ALA A 49 0.47 14.34 -15.51
C ALA A 49 1.39 14.38 -14.28
N THR A 50 1.18 15.32 -13.35
CA THR A 50 1.93 15.38 -12.09
C THR A 50 1.66 14.18 -11.20
N THR A 51 0.42 13.71 -11.12
CA THR A 51 0.06 12.50 -10.36
C THR A 51 0.70 11.26 -10.97
N ASP A 52 0.54 11.08 -12.29
CA ASP A 52 1.17 9.99 -13.05
C ASP A 52 2.70 10.02 -12.85
N PHE A 53 3.33 11.21 -12.90
CA PHE A 53 4.76 11.34 -12.67
C PHE A 53 5.19 10.88 -11.27
N ILE A 54 4.42 11.26 -10.23
CA ILE A 54 4.72 10.87 -8.85
C ILE A 54 4.66 9.34 -8.71
N ASP A 55 3.64 8.71 -9.27
CA ASP A 55 3.38 7.28 -9.14
C ASP A 55 4.32 6.45 -10.05
N GLU A 56 4.37 6.73 -11.35
CA GLU A 56 5.13 5.96 -12.33
C GLU A 56 6.64 6.06 -12.13
N PHE A 57 7.13 7.21 -11.70
CA PHE A 57 8.57 7.40 -11.45
C PHE A 57 8.96 7.20 -9.98
N SER A 58 8.04 6.72 -9.15
CA SER A 58 8.30 6.33 -7.76
C SER A 58 8.93 7.46 -6.93
N VAL A 59 8.37 8.68 -7.06
CA VAL A 59 8.93 9.88 -6.43
C VAL A 59 9.02 9.73 -4.92
N THR A 60 8.03 9.07 -4.29
CA THR A 60 8.04 8.82 -2.84
C THR A 60 9.18 7.88 -2.42
N GLN A 61 9.48 6.84 -3.20
CA GLN A 61 10.60 5.93 -2.95
C GLN A 61 11.96 6.64 -3.16
N ARG A 62 12.05 7.53 -4.16
CA ARG A 62 13.25 8.34 -4.37
C ARG A 62 13.52 9.27 -3.19
N LEU A 63 12.50 9.95 -2.68
CA LEU A 63 12.60 10.76 -1.46
C LEU A 63 12.92 9.91 -0.22
N ALA A 64 12.37 8.70 -0.12
CA ALA A 64 12.72 7.77 0.95
C ALA A 64 14.19 7.34 0.89
N LYS A 65 14.74 7.11 -0.31
CA LYS A 65 16.17 6.84 -0.50
C LYS A 65 17.03 8.02 -0.03
N VAL A 66 16.69 9.24 -0.43
CA VAL A 66 17.38 10.46 0.03
C VAL A 66 17.34 10.56 1.56
N ARG A 67 16.16 10.36 2.15
CA ARG A 67 15.99 10.35 3.62
C ARG A 67 16.89 9.30 4.26
N ALA A 68 16.94 8.08 3.72
CA ALA A 68 17.76 7.00 4.27
C ALA A 68 19.26 7.35 4.25
N ILE A 69 19.76 7.91 3.15
CA ILE A 69 21.15 8.33 3.02
C ILE A 69 21.53 9.36 4.09
N ILE A 70 20.69 10.37 4.29
CA ILE A 70 20.94 11.44 5.26
C ILE A 70 20.78 10.94 6.70
N SER A 71 19.69 10.22 6.97
CA SER A 71 19.33 9.79 8.33
C SER A 71 20.30 8.75 8.89
N LYS A 72 20.91 7.92 8.03
CA LYS A 72 21.93 6.94 8.41
C LYS A 72 23.13 7.54 9.15
N GLN A 73 23.40 8.83 8.97
CA GLN A 73 24.54 9.51 9.60
C GLN A 73 24.22 10.03 11.01
N PHE A 74 22.97 9.95 11.44
CA PHE A 74 22.56 10.27 12.79
C PHE A 74 22.63 9.02 13.68
N ASP A 75 23.06 9.21 14.92
CA ASP A 75 22.82 8.26 15.99
C ASP A 75 21.34 8.31 16.39
N ASP A 76 20.70 7.14 16.35
CA ASP A 76 19.28 6.89 16.61
C ASP A 76 18.98 6.44 18.05
N SER A 77 19.95 6.59 18.96
CA SER A 77 19.75 6.31 20.38
C SER A 77 18.66 7.23 20.96
N LEU A 78 17.68 6.59 21.60
CA LEU A 78 16.54 7.27 22.20
C LEU A 78 16.95 8.03 23.47
N GLY A 79 16.36 9.20 23.66
CA GLY A 79 16.47 9.98 24.91
C GLY A 79 15.46 9.54 25.97
N ASP A 80 15.42 10.27 27.08
CA ASP A 80 14.46 10.03 28.18
C ASP A 80 12.99 10.21 27.77
N ASP A 81 12.74 10.89 26.64
CA ASP A 81 11.43 11.11 26.03
C ASP A 81 11.03 10.03 25.02
N ASP A 82 11.80 8.93 24.92
CA ASP A 82 11.59 7.84 23.96
C ASP A 82 11.63 8.30 22.48
N MET A 83 12.38 9.38 22.21
CA MET A 83 12.54 9.94 20.88
C MET A 83 14.02 10.10 20.51
N ASP A 84 14.34 9.81 19.25
CA ASP A 84 15.64 10.18 18.68
C ASP A 84 15.71 11.69 18.34
N ASP A 85 16.87 12.16 17.88
CA ASP A 85 17.05 13.56 17.52
C ASP A 85 16.30 14.01 16.25
N ILE A 86 16.12 13.11 15.29
CA ILE A 86 15.37 13.36 14.06
C ILE A 86 13.88 13.47 14.40
N GLU A 87 13.32 12.50 15.11
CA GLU A 87 11.92 12.49 15.57
C GLU A 87 11.61 13.74 16.39
N ARG A 88 12.49 14.09 17.33
CA ARG A 88 12.32 15.30 18.15
C ARG A 88 12.30 16.55 17.30
N HIS A 89 13.16 16.64 16.28
CA HIS A 89 13.21 17.78 15.36
C HIS A 89 11.96 17.87 14.46
N LEU A 90 11.42 16.73 14.03
CA LEU A 90 10.26 16.65 13.14
C LEU A 90 8.91 16.65 13.88
N SER A 91 8.91 16.61 15.21
CA SER A 91 7.70 16.52 16.06
C SER A 91 6.61 17.57 15.77
N ASN A 92 7.01 18.76 15.32
CA ASN A 92 6.09 19.86 15.01
C ASN A 92 5.62 19.88 13.53
N LEU A 93 6.07 18.94 12.70
CA LEU A 93 5.62 18.84 11.32
C LEU A 93 4.16 18.37 11.28
N LYS A 94 3.31 19.17 10.64
CA LYS A 94 1.93 18.81 10.36
C LYS A 94 1.87 18.06 9.04
N PHE A 95 1.63 16.76 9.12
CA PHE A 95 1.41 15.94 7.93
C PHE A 95 0.02 16.22 7.34
N TRP A 96 -0.07 16.08 6.02
CA TRP A 96 -1.35 16.05 5.35
C TRP A 96 -2.17 14.89 5.90
N LYS A 97 -3.44 15.17 6.17
CA LYS A 97 -4.46 14.18 6.53
C LYS A 97 -5.70 14.52 5.71
N PRO A 98 -6.51 13.52 5.35
CA PRO A 98 -7.78 13.82 4.69
C PRO A 98 -8.65 14.67 5.64
N ASP A 99 -9.37 15.64 5.08
CA ASP A 99 -10.26 16.53 5.84
C ASP A 99 -11.41 15.76 6.51
N GLN A 100 -11.78 14.62 5.92
CA GLN A 100 -12.69 13.66 6.48
C GLN A 100 -11.92 12.37 6.78
N PRO A 101 -12.02 11.81 8.00
CA PRO A 101 -11.55 10.45 8.22
C PRO A 101 -12.26 9.55 7.21
N LEU A 102 -11.58 8.50 6.72
CA LEU A 102 -12.26 7.41 6.02
C LEU A 102 -13.48 7.07 6.85
N ASN A 103 -14.68 7.12 6.25
CA ASN A 103 -15.89 6.77 6.95
C ASN A 103 -15.66 5.37 7.54
N LYS A 104 -15.42 5.28 8.84
CA LYS A 104 -15.61 4.04 9.59
C LYS A 104 -17.12 3.90 9.66
N ILE A 105 -17.70 3.46 8.56
CA ILE A 105 -19.07 3.02 8.60
C ILE A 105 -19.03 1.80 9.54
N ASN A 106 -19.74 1.89 10.66
CA ASN A 106 -20.08 0.70 11.42
C ASN A 106 -20.98 -0.11 10.51
N HIS A 107 -20.39 -1.02 9.74
CA HIS A 107 -21.13 -1.84 8.82
C HIS A 107 -21.76 -2.98 9.63
N ASP A 108 -23.09 -2.94 9.70
CA ASP A 108 -23.87 -4.15 9.93
C ASP A 108 -23.39 -5.18 8.91
N ILE A 109 -22.94 -6.33 9.43
CA ILE A 109 -22.46 -7.46 8.63
C ILE A 109 -23.67 -8.02 7.88
N GLU A 110 -23.97 -7.47 6.71
CA GLU A 110 -24.83 -8.14 5.75
C GLU A 110 -24.01 -9.26 5.12
N LEU A 111 -24.52 -10.49 5.19
CA LEU A 111 -24.03 -11.65 4.44
C LEU A 111 -24.26 -11.39 2.94
N LEU A 112 -23.42 -10.54 2.35
CA LEU A 112 -23.36 -10.32 0.91
C LEU A 112 -22.70 -11.54 0.29
N GLU A 113 -23.49 -12.40 -0.36
CA GLU A 113 -22.96 -13.47 -1.19
C GLU A 113 -22.18 -12.87 -2.35
N ILE A 114 -20.85 -12.99 -2.30
CA ILE A 114 -19.97 -12.55 -3.39
C ILE A 114 -20.20 -13.51 -4.57
N SER A 115 -21.00 -13.03 -5.51
CA SER A 115 -21.25 -13.68 -6.80
C SER A 115 -20.57 -12.90 -7.93
N ASN A 116 -20.21 -13.61 -9.00
CA ASN A 116 -19.66 -13.17 -10.28
C ASN A 116 -19.19 -11.70 -10.37
N GLY A 117 -17.91 -11.47 -10.64
CA GLY A 117 -17.36 -10.12 -10.63
C GLY A 117 -15.86 -10.07 -10.88
N THR A 118 -15.24 -8.92 -10.68
CA THR A 118 -13.84 -8.69 -11.05
C THR A 118 -13.06 -8.12 -9.86
N ILE A 119 -11.88 -8.68 -9.56
CA ILE A 119 -10.96 -8.06 -8.61
C ILE A 119 -10.31 -6.85 -9.29
N GLN A 120 -10.57 -5.65 -8.78
CA GLN A 120 -10.02 -4.41 -9.32
C GLN A 120 -8.69 -4.03 -8.68
N GLN A 121 -8.56 -4.28 -7.38
CA GLN A 121 -7.38 -3.89 -6.62
C GLN A 121 -7.20 -4.82 -5.42
N VAL A 122 -5.94 -5.03 -5.04
CA VAL A 122 -5.55 -5.70 -3.80
C VAL A 122 -4.58 -4.79 -3.06
N THR A 123 -4.81 -4.57 -1.76
CA THR A 123 -3.96 -3.72 -0.92
C THR A 123 -3.71 -4.39 0.42
N CYS A 124 -2.45 -4.58 0.78
CA CYS A 124 -2.05 -5.15 2.06
C CYS A 124 -1.75 -4.02 3.06
N LYS A 125 -2.36 -4.09 4.24
CA LYS A 125 -2.11 -3.22 5.39
C LYS A 125 -1.75 -4.08 6.61
N LEU A 126 -1.33 -3.45 7.70
CA LEU A 126 -1.07 -4.17 8.95
C LEU A 126 -2.35 -4.90 9.39
N ASN A 127 -2.27 -6.23 9.50
CA ASN A 127 -3.36 -7.14 9.89
C ASN A 127 -4.60 -7.17 8.98
N GLU A 128 -4.54 -6.56 7.80
CA GLU A 128 -5.68 -6.51 6.87
C GLU A 128 -5.23 -6.69 5.41
N LEU A 129 -6.00 -7.46 4.65
CA LEU A 129 -5.88 -7.51 3.19
C LEU A 129 -7.18 -7.03 2.57
N LEU A 130 -7.10 -5.90 1.86
CA LEU A 130 -8.21 -5.24 1.22
C LEU A 130 -8.29 -5.64 -0.24
N VAL A 131 -9.47 -6.08 -0.69
CA VAL A 131 -9.73 -6.43 -2.09
C VAL A 131 -10.90 -5.60 -2.58
N VAL A 132 -10.65 -4.69 -3.51
CA VAL A 132 -11.72 -3.97 -4.21
C VAL A 132 -12.23 -4.88 -5.32
N TYR A 133 -13.53 -5.15 -5.28
CA TYR A 133 -14.23 -6.07 -6.15
C TYR A 133 -15.39 -5.36 -6.83
N THR A 134 -15.63 -5.64 -8.11
CA THR A 134 -16.81 -5.15 -8.83
C THR A 134 -17.75 -6.32 -9.08
N ASN A 135 -19.00 -6.24 -8.62
CA ASN A 135 -20.01 -7.27 -8.85
C ASN A 135 -20.61 -7.21 -10.27
N GLN A 136 -21.58 -8.08 -10.60
CA GLN A 136 -22.23 -8.09 -11.92
C GLN A 136 -23.04 -6.82 -12.23
N GLN A 137 -23.43 -6.07 -11.21
CA GLN A 137 -24.18 -4.82 -11.31
C GLN A 137 -23.25 -3.60 -11.42
N ASP A 138 -21.94 -3.83 -11.63
CA ASP A 138 -20.90 -2.80 -11.65
C ASP A 138 -20.77 -2.00 -10.34
N GLU A 139 -21.22 -2.55 -9.22
CA GLU A 139 -21.08 -1.96 -7.90
C GLU A 139 -19.74 -2.35 -7.28
N PHE A 140 -19.07 -1.38 -6.66
CA PHE A 140 -17.83 -1.63 -5.94
C PHE A 140 -18.11 -2.16 -4.55
N LEU A 141 -17.44 -3.27 -4.23
CA LEU A 141 -17.43 -3.92 -2.94
C LEU A 141 -16.00 -3.91 -2.41
N LEU A 142 -15.82 -3.61 -1.13
CA LEU A 142 -14.58 -3.82 -0.41
C LEU A 142 -14.68 -5.11 0.39
N ILE A 143 -13.81 -6.07 0.07
CA ILE A 143 -13.64 -7.30 0.84
C ILE A 143 -12.42 -7.12 1.72
N THR A 144 -12.61 -7.12 3.03
CA THR A 144 -11.53 -6.97 4.01
C THR A 144 -11.29 -8.33 4.67
N PHE A 145 -10.13 -8.91 4.43
CA PHE A 145 -9.67 -10.11 5.14
C PHE A 145 -8.93 -9.72 6.41
N HIS A 146 -9.39 -10.28 7.53
CA HIS A 146 -8.89 -9.96 8.87
C HIS A 146 -7.79 -10.95 9.29
N ASN A 147 -6.68 -10.42 9.79
CA ASN A 147 -5.51 -11.19 10.22
C ASN A 147 -5.01 -12.19 9.15
N PRO A 148 -4.72 -11.75 7.91
CA PRO A 148 -4.27 -12.64 6.86
C PRO A 148 -2.87 -13.19 7.16
N VAL A 149 -2.70 -14.50 7.03
CA VAL A 149 -1.43 -15.20 7.25
C VAL A 149 -0.66 -15.37 5.94
N ALA A 150 -1.37 -15.56 4.84
CA ALA A 150 -0.80 -15.67 3.49
C ALA A 150 -1.84 -15.33 2.43
N PHE A 151 -1.39 -14.86 1.27
CA PHE A 151 -2.21 -14.84 0.07
C PHE A 151 -1.36 -15.15 -1.16
N LYS A 152 -1.98 -15.69 -2.21
CA LYS A 152 -1.35 -16.02 -3.49
C LYS A 152 -2.27 -15.57 -4.61
N GLY A 153 -1.74 -14.83 -5.59
CA GLY A 153 -2.45 -14.45 -6.80
C GLY A 153 -1.62 -14.70 -8.04
N ILE A 154 -2.25 -15.22 -9.11
CA ILE A 154 -1.65 -15.27 -10.45
C ILE A 154 -2.55 -14.42 -11.34
N SER A 155 -2.08 -13.23 -11.73
CA SER A 155 -2.84 -12.29 -12.60
C SER A 155 -4.28 -12.04 -12.14
N ALA A 156 -4.48 -11.93 -10.82
CA ALA A 156 -5.82 -11.84 -10.22
C ALA A 156 -6.53 -10.50 -10.50
N ILE A 157 -5.78 -9.41 -10.66
CA ILE A 157 -6.33 -8.09 -10.96
C ILE A 157 -6.86 -8.06 -12.40
N GLY A 158 -8.13 -7.68 -12.57
CA GLY A 158 -8.84 -7.70 -13.85
C GLY A 158 -9.44 -9.07 -14.21
N ALA A 159 -9.25 -10.11 -13.40
CA ALA A 159 -9.80 -11.43 -13.67
C ALA A 159 -11.25 -11.56 -13.20
N LYS A 160 -12.09 -12.20 -14.02
CA LYS A 160 -13.47 -12.53 -13.66
C LYS A 160 -13.50 -13.73 -12.71
N VAL A 161 -14.06 -13.53 -11.53
CA VAL A 161 -14.23 -14.53 -10.47
C VAL A 161 -15.70 -14.90 -10.35
N ARG A 162 -15.99 -16.19 -10.16
CA ARG A 162 -17.37 -16.69 -10.03
C ARG A 162 -17.96 -16.55 -8.64
N ASN A 163 -17.22 -16.96 -7.61
CA ASN A 163 -17.58 -16.93 -6.19
C ASN A 163 -16.30 -16.99 -5.35
N ILE A 164 -16.41 -16.66 -4.06
CA ILE A 164 -15.44 -17.06 -3.04
C ILE A 164 -15.87 -18.41 -2.46
N TYR A 165 -14.95 -19.35 -2.39
CA TYR A 165 -15.16 -20.63 -1.72
C TYR A 165 -14.29 -20.71 -0.47
N GLU A 166 -14.90 -21.06 0.66
CA GLU A 166 -14.15 -21.53 1.82
C GLU A 166 -13.70 -22.97 1.54
N GLU A 167 -12.39 -23.19 1.46
CA GLU A 167 -11.80 -24.51 1.27
C GLU A 167 -10.92 -24.87 2.46
N ILE A 168 -11.05 -26.09 2.96
CA ILE A 168 -10.08 -26.69 3.88
C ILE A 168 -9.05 -27.39 3.00
N ASP A 169 -7.97 -26.70 2.60
CA ASP A 169 -6.90 -27.31 1.80
C ASP A 169 -5.88 -28.04 2.71
N PRO A 170 -5.81 -29.38 2.69
CA PRO A 170 -4.86 -30.14 3.49
C PRO A 170 -3.39 -29.96 3.06
N ASN A 171 -3.10 -29.49 1.84
CA ASN A 171 -1.72 -29.25 1.37
C ASN A 171 -1.15 -27.92 1.88
N LEU A 172 -1.98 -26.89 2.08
CA LEU A 172 -1.58 -25.63 2.70
C LEU A 172 -1.24 -25.80 4.18
N SER A 173 -1.94 -26.71 4.87
CA SER A 173 -1.64 -27.12 6.24
C SER A 173 -0.22 -27.69 6.40
N GLN A 174 0.37 -28.30 5.37
CA GLN A 174 1.74 -28.85 5.44
C GLN A 174 2.83 -27.78 5.34
N ASN A 175 2.62 -26.71 4.57
CA ASN A 175 3.59 -25.62 4.42
C ASN A 175 3.54 -24.60 5.57
N LEU A 176 2.44 -24.56 6.34
CA LEU A 176 2.22 -23.64 7.47
C LEU A 176 2.65 -24.21 8.83
N LYS A 177 3.16 -25.46 8.90
CA LYS A 177 3.54 -26.13 10.17
C LYS A 177 4.66 -25.45 10.97
N HIS A 178 5.31 -24.42 10.42
CA HIS A 178 6.39 -23.69 11.09
C HIS A 178 5.96 -22.36 11.75
N ILE A 179 4.68 -21.98 11.66
CA ILE A 179 4.20 -20.68 12.16
C ILE A 179 3.01 -20.92 13.10
N THR A 180 3.35 -21.21 14.37
CA THR A 180 2.51 -21.09 15.58
C THR A 180 1.29 -22.02 15.70
N PRO A 181 1.06 -22.69 16.85
CA PRO A 181 -0.16 -23.47 17.09
C PRO A 181 -1.26 -22.58 17.69
N VAL A 182 -2.44 -22.55 17.04
CA VAL A 182 -3.81 -22.16 17.50
C VAL A 182 -4.50 -21.48 16.30
N GLN A 183 -5.20 -22.24 15.42
CA GLN A 183 -6.64 -22.59 15.39
C GLN A 183 -7.54 -21.46 14.80
N ASP A 184 -8.29 -21.83 13.74
CA ASP A 184 -9.32 -21.08 12.99
C ASP A 184 -8.93 -20.22 11.76
N TRP A 185 -7.79 -20.49 11.11
CA TRP A 185 -7.54 -19.93 9.78
C TRP A 185 -8.28 -20.69 8.68
N ARG A 186 -8.96 -19.95 7.81
CA ARG A 186 -9.74 -20.45 6.67
C ARG A 186 -9.07 -20.01 5.38
N SER A 187 -9.11 -20.89 4.36
CA SER A 187 -8.63 -20.56 3.02
C SER A 187 -9.80 -20.11 2.15
N TYR A 188 -9.71 -18.92 1.60
CA TYR A 188 -10.71 -18.29 0.74
C TYR A 188 -10.18 -18.25 -0.69
N CYS A 189 -10.82 -18.98 -1.60
CA CYS A 189 -10.38 -19.16 -2.99
C CYS A 189 -11.32 -18.45 -3.97
N PHE A 190 -10.75 -17.65 -4.88
CA PHE A 190 -11.43 -16.99 -5.98
C PHE A 190 -11.15 -17.79 -7.26
N LYS A 191 -12.18 -18.37 -7.88
CA LYS A 191 -12.06 -19.22 -9.08
C LYS A 191 -12.64 -18.55 -10.32
N THR A 192 -12.03 -18.80 -11.48
CA THR A 192 -12.55 -18.32 -12.77
C THR A 192 -13.74 -19.15 -13.26
N SER A 193 -14.43 -18.67 -14.28
CA SER A 193 -15.60 -19.34 -14.86
C SER A 193 -15.29 -20.66 -15.59
N ASN A 194 -14.03 -20.87 -16.01
CA ASN A 194 -13.67 -21.91 -16.96
C ASN A 194 -12.71 -22.99 -16.41
N ASP A 195 -12.24 -22.90 -15.17
CA ASP A 195 -11.31 -23.89 -14.63
C ASP A 195 -11.39 -24.03 -13.10
N SER A 196 -11.06 -25.22 -12.61
CA SER A 196 -11.01 -25.57 -11.19
C SER A 196 -9.90 -24.85 -10.39
N GLU A 197 -9.03 -24.11 -11.07
CA GLU A 197 -7.89 -23.43 -10.45
C GLU A 197 -8.28 -22.09 -9.80
N SER A 198 -7.77 -21.91 -8.57
CA SER A 198 -7.87 -20.65 -7.83
C SER A 198 -6.89 -19.63 -8.41
N ILE A 199 -7.41 -18.49 -8.85
CA ILE A 199 -6.60 -17.35 -9.34
C ILE A 199 -6.15 -16.42 -8.22
N PHE A 200 -6.85 -16.45 -7.09
CA PHE A 200 -6.50 -15.72 -5.89
C PHE A 200 -6.94 -16.52 -4.66
N THR A 201 -6.01 -16.77 -3.74
CA THR A 201 -6.27 -17.48 -2.49
C THR A 201 -5.79 -16.65 -1.32
N VAL A 202 -6.59 -16.51 -0.28
CA VAL A 202 -6.27 -15.81 0.97
C VAL A 202 -6.47 -16.74 2.15
N VAL A 203 -5.48 -16.84 3.03
CA VAL A 203 -5.59 -17.53 4.32
C VAL A 203 -5.73 -16.47 5.40
N ALA A 204 -6.89 -16.43 6.06
CA ALA A 204 -7.23 -15.42 7.04
C ALA A 204 -8.17 -15.98 8.12
N GLU A 205 -8.35 -15.25 9.22
CA GLU A 205 -9.33 -15.60 10.27
C GLU A 205 -10.77 -15.46 9.74
N GLY A 206 -11.01 -14.43 8.95
CA GLY A 206 -12.34 -14.08 8.46
C GLY A 206 -12.27 -13.07 7.31
N TYR A 207 -13.43 -12.76 6.73
CA TYR A 207 -13.58 -11.59 5.87
C TYR A 207 -14.90 -10.87 6.16
N SER A 208 -14.92 -9.57 5.88
CA SER A 208 -16.13 -8.75 5.82
C SER A 208 -16.27 -8.16 4.41
N VAL A 209 -17.50 -7.89 4.00
CA VAL A 209 -17.82 -7.28 2.70
C VAL A 209 -18.67 -6.05 2.94
N GLU A 210 -18.29 -4.95 2.31
CA GLU A 210 -19.05 -3.70 2.32
C GLU A 210 -19.15 -3.13 0.91
N LYS A 211 -20.17 -2.31 0.65
CA LYS A 211 -20.33 -1.59 -0.61
C LYS A 211 -19.69 -0.21 -0.50
N ILE A 212 -18.90 0.20 -1.51
CA ILE A 212 -18.16 1.47 -1.56
C ILE A 212 -18.52 2.33 -2.78
#